data_AF-A0A2V6PXF2-F1
#
_entry.id   AF-A0A2V6PXF2-F1
#
_cell.length_a   1.000
_cell.length_b   1.000
_cell.length_c   1.000
_cell.angle_alpha   90.00
_cell.angle_beta   90.00
_cell.angle_gamma   90.00
#
_symmetry.space_group_name_H-M   'P 1'
#
loop_
_entity.id
_entity.type
_entity.pdbx_description
1 polymer ?
#
loop_
_entity_poly.entity_id
_entity_poly.type
_entity_poly.pdbx_seq_one_letter_code
_entity_poly.pdbx_strand_id
1 'polypeptide(L)' 'MRAALAAKTRGTDVALISKVHPVRTQGGTSQGGINAAVRDGDTAEIHAADTVRGG' A
#
# COMPACT_ATOMS: atom_id res chain seq x y z
N MET A 1 -5.90 3.47 4.61
CA MET A 1 -5.44 4.50 5.58
C MET A 1 -4.43 5.48 4.99
N ARG A 2 -3.45 5.03 4.20
CA ARG A 2 -2.29 5.87 3.82
C ARG A 2 -2.60 7.16 3.06
N ALA A 3 -3.63 7.13 2.19
CA ALA A 3 -4.10 8.30 1.45
C ALA A 3 -4.61 9.43 2.38
N ALA A 4 -5.46 9.11 3.36
CA ALA A 4 -5.99 10.09 4.31
C ALA A 4 -4.88 10.77 5.13
N LEU A 5 -3.88 9.98 5.57
CA LEU A 5 -2.72 10.52 6.27
C LEU A 5 -1.91 11.46 5.37
N ALA A 6 -1.60 11.06 4.13
CA ALA A 6 -0.84 11.88 3.20
C ALA A 6 -1.54 13.22 2.88
N ALA A 7 -2.86 13.19 2.67
CA ALA A 7 -3.66 14.40 2.45
C ALA A 7 -3.64 15.32 3.68
N LYS A 8 -3.82 14.77 4.89
CA LYS A 8 -3.75 15.55 6.13
C LYS A 8 -2.38 16.18 6.35
N THR A 9 -1.28 15.45 6.07
CA THR A 9 0.08 16.00 6.16
C THR A 9 0.36 17.13 5.17
N ARG A 10 -0.43 17.24 4.09
CA ARG A 10 -0.36 18.33 3.12
C ARG A 10 -1.29 19.50 3.47
N GLY A 11 -1.91 19.50 4.64
CA GLY A 11 -2.74 20.59 5.15
C GLY A 11 -4.21 20.55 4.70
N THR A 12 -4.63 19.52 3.97
CA THR A 12 -6.04 19.38 3.55
C THR A 12 -6.92 19.02 4.74
N ASP A 13 -8.17 19.50 4.72
CA ASP A 13 -9.20 19.00 5.64
C ASP A 13 -9.69 17.62 5.18
N VAL A 14 -9.70 16.65 6.09
CA VAL A 14 -9.84 15.23 5.75
C VAL A 14 -10.76 14.53 6.75
N ALA A 15 -11.79 13.87 6.23
CA ALA A 15 -12.61 12.92 6.98
C ALA A 15 -12.28 11.48 6.57
N LEU A 16 -12.08 10.60 7.56
CA LEU A 16 -11.93 9.16 7.36
C LEU A 16 -13.22 8.45 7.76
N ILE A 17 -13.97 7.95 6.78
CA ILE A 17 -15.24 7.25 7.00
C ILE A 17 -15.01 5.74 6.86
N SER A 18 -15.50 4.96 7.82
CA SER A 18 -15.40 3.49 7.78
C SER A 18 -16.64 2.85 8.42
N LYS A 19 -17.15 1.78 7.81
CA LYS A 19 -18.26 0.97 8.34
C LYS A 19 -17.85 0.15 9.58
N VAL A 20 -16.55 -0.13 9.72
CA VAL A 20 -15.99 -0.93 10.82
C VAL A 20 -14.83 -0.19 11.46
N HIS A 21 -14.42 -0.63 12.65
CA HIS A 21 -13.22 -0.08 13.28
C HIS A 21 -11.99 -0.21 12.35
N PRO A 22 -11.17 0.84 12.16
CA PRO A 22 -10.01 0.89 11.26
C PRO A 22 -9.14 -0.38 11.16
N VAL A 23 -8.79 -1.00 12.29
CA VAL A 23 -7.93 -2.19 12.33
C VAL A 23 -8.66 -3.51 12.00
N ARG A 24 -9.97 -3.49 11.78
CA ARG A 24 -10.78 -4.66 11.41
C ARG A 24 -11.10 -4.74 9.91
N THR A 25 -10.29 -4.07 9.09
CA THR A 25 -10.40 -4.14 7.62
C THR A 25 -9.68 -5.39 7.10
N GLN A 26 -10.05 -5.86 5.90
CA GLN A 26 -9.38 -7.00 5.24
C GLN A 26 -7.86 -6.79 5.05
N GLY A 27 -7.41 -5.53 4.94
CA GLY A 27 -5.98 -5.22 4.94
C GLY A 27 -5.25 -5.72 6.20
N GLY A 28 -5.93 -5.72 7.36
CA GLY A 28 -5.40 -6.25 8.61
C GLY A 28 -5.37 -7.77 8.70
N THR A 29 -6.01 -8.49 7.76
CA THR A 29 -6.03 -9.96 7.72
C THR A 29 -5.14 -10.53 6.61
N SER A 30 -4.41 -9.68 5.87
CA SER A 30 -3.57 -10.10 4.75
C SER A 30 -2.23 -10.69 5.26
N GLN A 31 -1.83 -11.85 4.73
CA GLN A 31 -0.65 -12.59 5.21
C GLN A 31 0.55 -12.61 4.23
N GLY A 32 0.31 -12.48 2.92
CA GLY A 32 1.31 -12.72 1.87
C GLY A 32 2.43 -11.67 1.74
N GLY A 33 2.51 -10.69 2.63
CA GLY A 33 3.51 -9.62 2.58
C GLY A 33 3.28 -8.57 1.51
N ILE A 34 4.29 -7.72 1.30
CA ILE A 34 4.33 -6.65 0.29
C ILE A 34 5.65 -6.80 -0.47
N ASN A 35 5.58 -6.93 -1.79
CA ASN A 35 6.78 -7.05 -2.62
C ASN A 35 7.47 -5.69 -2.79
N ALA A 36 8.80 -5.67 -2.71
CA ALA A 36 9.62 -4.51 -2.97
C ALA A 36 11.05 -4.93 -3.36
N ALA A 37 11.63 -4.27 -4.37
CA ALA A 37 13.01 -4.47 -4.77
C ALA A 37 13.97 -3.76 -3.80
N VAL A 38 14.30 -4.42 -2.69
CA VAL A 38 15.12 -3.86 -1.60
C VAL A 38 16.48 -4.54 -1.44
N ARG A 39 16.73 -5.63 -2.18
CA ARG A 39 17.95 -6.43 -2.07
C ARG A 39 18.95 -6.03 -3.16
N ASP A 40 20.24 -6.13 -2.85
CA ASP A 40 21.30 -5.95 -3.84
C ASP A 40 21.14 -6.92 -5.02
N GLY A 41 21.14 -6.37 -6.23
CA GLY A 41 20.92 -7.11 -7.47
C GLY A 41 19.44 -7.24 -7.88
N ASP A 42 18.49 -6.73 -7.09
CA ASP A 42 17.08 -6.59 -7.47
C ASP A 42 16.79 -5.15 -7.91
N THR A 43 15.85 -4.95 -8.85
CA THR A 43 15.48 -3.62 -9.33
C THR A 43 13.98 -3.45 -9.52
N ALA A 44 13.52 -2.20 -9.43
CA ALA A 44 12.11 -1.87 -9.66
C ALA A 44 11.68 -2.20 -11.09
N GLU A 45 12.59 -2.11 -12.07
CA GLU A 45 12.33 -2.45 -13.47
C GLU A 45 12.09 -3.95 -13.65
N ILE A 46 12.88 -4.81 -12.99
CA ILE A 46 12.67 -6.26 -12.98
C ILE A 46 11.32 -6.58 -12.34
N HIS A 47 11.05 -6.00 -11.17
CA HIS A 47 9.77 -6.16 -10.48
C HIS A 47 8.56 -5.71 -11.32
N ALA A 48 8.70 -4.59 -12.05
CA ALA A 48 7.67 -4.08 -12.95
C ALA A 48 7.49 -5.01 -14.17
N ALA A 49 8.57 -5.52 -14.76
CA ALA A 49 8.51 -6.47 -15.86
C ALA A 49 7.82 -7.78 -15.45
N ASP A 50 8.10 -8.29 -14.25
CA ASP A 50 7.41 -9.47 -13.70
C ASP A 50 5.92 -9.21 -13.48
N THR A 51 5.57 -8.01 -13.00
CA THR A 51 4.16 -7.61 -12.81
C THR A 51 3.42 -7.49 -14.15
N VAL A 52 4.04 -6.88 -15.16
CA VAL A 52 3.44 -6.75 -16.52
C VAL A 52 3.29 -8.11 -17.19
N ARG A 53 4.24 -9.03 -17.00
CA ARG A 53 4.17 -10.39 -17.55
C ARG A 53 3.10 -11.24 -16.86
N GLY A 54 2.91 -11.04 -15.55
CA GLY A 54 1.97 -11.83 -14.74
C GLY A 54 0.55 -11.25 -14.64
N GLY A 55 0.35 -9.99 -15.03
CA GLY A 55 -0.96 -9.33 -15.11
C GLY A 55 -1.76 -9.77 -16.33
#